data_AF-A0A1Z5K148-F1
#
_entry.id   AF-A0A1Z5K148-F1
#
_cell.length_a   1.000
_cell.length_b   1.000
_cell.length_c   1.000
_cell.angle_alpha   90.00
_cell.angle_beta   90.00
_cell.angle_gamma   90.00
#
_symmetry.space_group_name_H-M   'P 1'
#
loop_
_entity.id
_entity.type
_entity.pdbx_description
1 polymer ?
#
loop_
_entity_poly.entity_id
_entity_poly.type
_entity_poly.pdbx_seq_one_letter_code
_entity_poly.pdbx_strand_id
1 'polypeptide(L)'
;MQAPREDKVASWWRRAYPQISLPVSLPFHLSVTSLRAHESALDPDVHRLYWKYQVKVHGDTDPFVDTNQQPSASSEWATRAPSGWRAKADSVLESEYSHLPSERYERLRSGFRSFYEFLVENPFANNSENGDTVEQQLGTIHQHYRLANGLLIAVGVVDVLPQGLSSVYLFYDPSFSDELVPLGKYSILKEIEWTQCSGLPFYYLGYYIESCQKMRYKAEYKPSQLLCPTTYEWVDADKAVSKLQRESPIKHCCTLADQPLGHAPEADADASLSQIQMDIGQDNAITIDMLTPEGQDIVKPILLEFLSEASPRIATQCMIDLRP
;
A
#
# COMPACT_ATOMS: atom_id res chain seq x y z
N MET A 1 27.61 -3.13 -32.88
CA MET A 1 26.27 -3.42 -33.45
C MET A 1 25.34 -3.80 -32.31
N GLN A 2 24.29 -3.01 -32.04
CA GLN A 2 23.22 -3.46 -31.16
C GLN A 2 22.49 -4.61 -31.85
N ALA A 3 22.39 -5.77 -31.20
CA ALA A 3 21.53 -6.86 -31.67
C ALA A 3 20.10 -6.30 -31.91
N PRO A 4 19.40 -6.72 -32.97
CA PRO A 4 18.05 -6.27 -33.24
C PRO A 4 17.16 -6.52 -32.01
N ARG A 5 16.24 -5.60 -31.74
CA ARG A 5 15.45 -5.51 -30.49
C ARG A 5 14.73 -6.82 -30.12
N GLU A 6 14.38 -7.65 -31.12
CA GLU A 6 13.78 -8.98 -30.96
C GLU A 6 14.70 -9.99 -30.26
N ASP A 7 16.02 -9.96 -30.52
CA ASP A 7 16.98 -10.85 -29.88
C ASP A 7 17.11 -10.59 -28.37
N LYS A 8 16.91 -9.34 -27.94
CA LYS A 8 16.98 -8.98 -26.51
C LYS A 8 15.79 -9.49 -25.73
N VAL A 9 14.57 -9.35 -26.24
CA VAL A 9 13.36 -9.82 -25.55
C VAL A 9 13.31 -11.33 -25.53
N ALA A 10 13.66 -12.00 -26.64
CA ALA A 10 13.76 -13.45 -26.70
C ALA A 10 14.84 -13.98 -25.74
N SER A 11 16.01 -13.33 -25.68
CA SER A 11 17.07 -13.69 -24.73
C SER A 11 16.64 -13.48 -23.28
N TRP A 12 16.00 -12.35 -22.96
CA TRP A 12 15.44 -12.08 -21.65
C TRP A 12 14.41 -13.15 -21.25
N TRP A 13 13.47 -13.49 -22.14
CA TRP A 13 12.42 -14.48 -21.86
C TRP A 13 13.02 -15.83 -21.49
N ARG A 14 14.01 -16.31 -22.25
CA ARG A 14 14.69 -17.58 -21.95
C ARG A 14 15.42 -17.57 -20.61
N ARG A 15 15.89 -16.40 -20.14
CA ARG A 15 16.50 -16.24 -18.81
C ARG A 15 15.46 -16.18 -17.70
N ALA A 16 14.40 -15.38 -17.89
CA ALA A 16 13.37 -15.14 -16.88
C ALA A 16 12.42 -16.35 -16.71
N TYR A 17 12.13 -17.06 -17.80
CA TYR A 17 11.21 -18.20 -17.84
C TYR A 17 11.84 -19.39 -18.57
N PRO A 18 12.91 -20.00 -18.02
CA PRO A 18 13.61 -21.11 -18.67
C PRO A 18 12.71 -22.34 -18.89
N GLN A 19 11.66 -22.47 -18.07
CA GLN A 19 10.69 -23.58 -18.14
C GLN A 19 9.52 -23.30 -19.09
N ILE A 20 9.38 -22.08 -19.60
CA ILE A 20 8.27 -21.68 -20.48
C ILE A 20 8.84 -21.38 -21.87
N SER A 21 8.44 -22.19 -22.85
CA SER A 21 8.86 -21.98 -24.23
C SER A 21 8.49 -20.57 -24.69
N LEU A 22 9.41 -19.93 -25.43
CA LEU A 22 9.14 -18.65 -26.06
C LEU A 22 7.95 -18.82 -27.02
N PRO A 23 6.86 -18.05 -26.88
CA PRO A 23 5.68 -18.19 -27.74
C PRO A 23 6.01 -17.93 -29.21
N VAL A 24 5.45 -18.75 -30.10
CA VAL A 24 5.72 -18.72 -31.56
C VAL A 24 5.11 -17.48 -32.24
N SER A 25 4.06 -16.91 -31.65
CA SER A 25 3.45 -15.63 -32.05
C SER A 25 3.59 -14.60 -30.92
N LEU A 26 3.71 -13.32 -31.29
CA LEU A 26 3.95 -12.18 -30.39
C LEU A 26 3.15 -12.30 -29.07
N PRO A 27 3.81 -12.49 -27.90
CA PRO A 27 3.12 -12.68 -26.63
C PRO A 27 2.62 -11.38 -26.00
N PHE A 28 2.67 -10.25 -26.71
CA PHE A 28 2.49 -8.93 -26.12
C PHE A 28 1.03 -8.53 -25.84
N HIS A 29 0.05 -9.39 -26.09
CA HIS A 29 -1.30 -9.08 -25.64
C HIS A 29 -1.36 -9.23 -24.12
N LEU A 30 -1.34 -8.08 -23.46
CA LEU A 30 -1.55 -7.97 -22.03
C LEU A 30 -3.05 -7.77 -21.79
N SER A 31 -3.67 -8.75 -21.14
CA SER A 31 -5.04 -8.67 -20.67
C SER A 31 -5.07 -8.17 -19.23
N VAL A 32 -6.05 -7.33 -18.92
CA VAL A 32 -6.31 -6.85 -17.55
C VAL A 32 -7.74 -7.21 -17.18
N THR A 33 -7.89 -8.05 -16.15
CA THR A 33 -9.21 -8.51 -15.68
C THR A 33 -9.38 -8.18 -14.21
N SER A 34 -10.52 -7.58 -13.86
CA SER A 34 -10.87 -7.23 -12.49
C SER A 34 -11.69 -8.34 -11.84
N LEU A 35 -11.28 -8.81 -10.67
CA LEU A 35 -11.95 -9.85 -9.89
C LEU A 35 -12.14 -9.38 -8.44
N ARG A 36 -13.18 -9.84 -7.76
CA ARG A 36 -13.26 -9.61 -6.31
C ARG A 36 -12.03 -10.19 -5.64
N ALA A 37 -11.46 -9.49 -4.64
CA ALA A 37 -10.23 -9.93 -4.00
C ALA A 37 -10.32 -11.36 -3.45
N HIS A 38 -11.49 -11.76 -2.90
CA HIS A 38 -11.72 -13.11 -2.42
C HIS A 38 -11.73 -14.17 -3.55
N GLU A 39 -12.24 -13.84 -4.74
CA GLU A 39 -12.17 -14.75 -5.90
C GLU A 39 -10.74 -14.87 -6.40
N SER A 40 -10.03 -13.74 -6.49
CA SER A 40 -8.61 -13.72 -6.85
C SER A 40 -7.75 -14.52 -5.86
N ALA A 41 -8.08 -14.51 -4.57
CA ALA A 41 -7.29 -15.19 -3.55
C ALA A 41 -7.37 -16.73 -3.63
N LEU A 42 -8.30 -17.27 -4.43
CA LEU A 42 -8.38 -18.71 -4.71
C LEU A 42 -7.46 -19.15 -5.84
N ASP A 43 -6.86 -18.22 -6.59
CA ASP A 43 -5.95 -18.53 -7.69
C ASP A 43 -4.52 -18.76 -7.14
N PRO A 44 -3.95 -19.97 -7.31
CA PRO A 44 -2.60 -20.27 -6.84
C PRO A 44 -1.50 -19.38 -7.47
N ASP A 45 -1.69 -18.89 -8.70
CA ASP A 45 -0.72 -18.01 -9.36
C ASP A 45 -0.58 -16.67 -8.64
N VAL A 46 -1.64 -16.17 -8.03
CA VAL A 46 -1.65 -14.91 -7.28
C VAL A 46 -0.72 -15.01 -6.08
N HIS A 47 -0.79 -16.11 -5.33
CA HIS A 47 0.08 -16.36 -4.17
C HIS A 47 1.54 -16.58 -4.58
N ARG A 48 1.77 -17.35 -5.65
CA ARG A 48 3.11 -17.56 -6.19
C ARG A 48 3.75 -16.23 -6.63
N LEU A 49 3.00 -15.38 -7.31
CA LEU A 49 3.46 -14.06 -7.73
C LEU A 49 3.72 -13.13 -6.54
N TYR A 50 2.81 -13.11 -5.55
CA TYR A 50 2.95 -12.33 -4.34
C TYR A 50 4.27 -12.66 -3.62
N TRP A 51 4.54 -13.94 -3.38
CA TRP A 51 5.76 -14.35 -2.71
C TRP A 51 7.02 -14.14 -3.56
N LYS A 52 6.94 -14.34 -4.88
CA LYS A 52 8.03 -13.96 -5.79
C LYS A 52 8.40 -12.48 -5.63
N TYR A 53 7.40 -11.61 -5.49
CA TYR A 53 7.61 -10.19 -5.23
C TYR A 53 8.16 -9.93 -3.82
N GLN A 54 7.57 -10.51 -2.77
CA GLN A 54 8.00 -10.32 -1.37
C GLN A 54 9.48 -10.69 -1.19
N VAL A 55 9.89 -11.87 -1.67
CA VAL A 55 11.27 -12.36 -1.56
C VAL A 55 12.25 -11.43 -2.25
N LYS A 56 11.93 -11.00 -3.48
CA LYS A 56 12.86 -10.21 -4.30
C LYS A 56 12.94 -8.74 -3.88
N VAL A 57 11.82 -8.15 -3.46
CA VAL A 57 11.71 -6.71 -3.19
C VAL A 57 11.90 -6.39 -1.71
N HIS A 58 11.39 -7.24 -0.81
CA HIS A 58 11.44 -7.03 0.64
C HIS A 58 12.44 -7.93 1.36
N GLY A 59 12.93 -8.99 0.69
CA GLY A 59 13.91 -9.92 1.28
C GLY A 59 13.28 -10.98 2.18
N ASP A 60 11.97 -11.18 2.06
CA ASP A 60 11.22 -12.17 2.85
C ASP A 60 11.65 -13.61 2.52
N THR A 61 11.39 -14.52 3.46
CA THR A 61 11.61 -15.96 3.24
C THR A 61 10.57 -16.52 2.29
N ASP A 62 11.01 -17.25 1.27
CA ASP A 62 10.11 -17.93 0.34
C ASP A 62 9.44 -19.15 1.00
N PRO A 63 8.09 -19.17 1.18
CA PRO A 63 7.41 -20.31 1.79
C PRO A 63 7.34 -21.54 0.87
N PHE A 64 7.61 -21.38 -0.44
CA PHE A 64 7.63 -22.48 -1.40
C PHE A 64 8.96 -23.26 -1.39
N VAL A 65 10.02 -22.70 -0.81
CA VAL A 65 11.36 -23.29 -0.72
C VAL A 65 11.58 -23.92 0.67
N ASP A 66 12.44 -24.94 0.74
CA ASP A 66 12.81 -25.50 2.03
C ASP A 66 13.71 -24.54 2.81
N THR A 67 13.22 -24.06 3.94
CA THR A 67 13.95 -23.19 4.85
C THR A 67 13.69 -23.67 6.28
N ASN A 68 14.72 -23.66 7.13
CA ASN A 68 14.67 -24.12 8.53
C ASN A 68 13.85 -23.18 9.45
N GLN A 69 12.95 -22.36 8.92
CA GLN A 69 12.14 -21.41 9.69
C GLN A 69 10.82 -22.03 10.13
N GLN A 70 10.40 -21.70 11.35
CA GLN A 70 9.10 -22.10 11.89
C GLN A 70 7.98 -21.18 11.36
N PRO A 71 6.74 -21.68 11.20
CA PRO A 71 5.60 -20.85 10.84
C PRO A 71 5.31 -19.79 11.92
N SER A 72 4.95 -18.57 11.52
CA SER A 72 4.38 -17.60 12.45
C SER A 72 2.92 -17.97 12.78
N ALA A 73 2.56 -17.74 14.05
CA ALA A 73 1.38 -18.28 14.70
C ALA A 73 0.14 -17.39 14.57
N SER A 74 -0.45 -17.34 13.38
CA SER A 74 -1.88 -16.97 13.23
C SER A 74 -2.67 -18.24 12.91
N SER A 75 -3.36 -18.79 13.92
CA SER A 75 -4.17 -20.01 13.79
C SER A 75 -5.58 -19.76 13.26
N GLU A 76 -6.05 -18.52 13.29
CA GLU A 76 -7.43 -18.19 12.93
C GLU A 76 -7.50 -17.61 11.51
N TRP A 77 -8.54 -18.00 10.77
CA TRP A 77 -8.81 -17.44 9.45
C TRP A 77 -9.44 -16.05 9.59
N ALA A 78 -9.10 -15.14 8.67
CA ALA A 78 -9.73 -13.84 8.49
C ALA A 78 -11.25 -13.88 8.71
N THR A 79 -11.74 -13.02 9.61
CA THR A 79 -13.09 -13.13 10.20
C THR A 79 -14.21 -12.82 9.20
N ARG A 80 -13.94 -11.99 8.18
CA ARG A 80 -14.93 -11.46 7.23
C ARG A 80 -14.97 -12.16 5.87
N ALA A 81 -14.37 -13.34 5.73
CA ALA A 81 -14.44 -14.09 4.48
C ALA A 81 -15.90 -14.49 4.12
N PRO A 82 -16.29 -14.46 2.82
CA PRO A 82 -17.62 -14.88 2.41
C PRO A 82 -17.95 -16.31 2.84
N SER A 83 -19.25 -16.60 3.02
CA SER A 83 -19.70 -17.94 3.39
C SER A 83 -19.20 -19.00 2.41
N GLY A 84 -18.65 -20.09 2.94
CA GLY A 84 -18.07 -21.18 2.15
C GLY A 84 -16.71 -20.89 1.51
N TRP A 85 -16.19 -19.66 1.59
CA TRP A 85 -14.91 -19.31 0.98
C TRP A 85 -13.73 -20.06 1.63
N ARG A 86 -13.70 -20.14 2.97
CA ARG A 86 -12.62 -20.85 3.70
C ARG A 86 -12.52 -22.33 3.29
N ALA A 87 -13.65 -23.01 3.13
CA ALA A 87 -13.68 -24.39 2.68
C ALA A 87 -13.15 -24.56 1.24
N LYS A 88 -13.43 -23.59 0.35
CA LYS A 88 -12.86 -23.56 -1.01
C LYS A 88 -11.35 -23.33 -0.96
N ALA A 89 -10.88 -22.38 -0.15
CA ALA A 89 -9.46 -22.09 0.01
C ALA A 89 -8.69 -23.31 0.54
N ASP A 90 -9.23 -24.00 1.55
CA ASP A 90 -8.68 -25.26 2.06
C ASP A 90 -8.63 -26.34 0.97
N SER A 91 -9.69 -26.48 0.16
CA SER A 91 -9.71 -27.43 -0.94
C SER A 91 -8.65 -27.12 -2.00
N VAL A 92 -8.41 -25.85 -2.33
CA VAL A 92 -7.37 -25.44 -3.28
C VAL A 92 -6.00 -25.79 -2.72
N LEU A 93 -5.72 -25.39 -1.48
CA LEU A 93 -4.46 -25.67 -0.80
C LEU A 93 -4.16 -27.17 -0.77
N GLU A 94 -5.15 -28.00 -0.43
CA GLU A 94 -5.01 -29.45 -0.40
C GLU A 94 -4.73 -30.02 -1.79
N SER A 95 -5.47 -29.58 -2.82
CA SER A 95 -5.29 -30.08 -4.19
C SER A 95 -3.93 -29.72 -4.79
N GLU A 96 -3.42 -28.52 -4.50
CA GLU A 96 -2.20 -28.00 -5.10
C GLU A 96 -0.94 -28.41 -4.32
N TYR A 97 -1.01 -28.48 -2.99
CA TYR A 97 0.17 -28.49 -2.12
C TYR A 97 0.25 -29.66 -1.13
N SER A 98 -0.74 -30.56 -1.06
CA SER A 98 -0.71 -31.73 -0.15
C SER A 98 0.45 -32.70 -0.38
N HIS A 99 1.07 -32.64 -1.56
CA HIS A 99 2.26 -33.45 -1.89
C HIS A 99 3.54 -32.97 -1.18
N LEU A 100 3.52 -31.80 -0.55
CA LEU A 100 4.67 -31.23 0.16
C LEU A 100 4.80 -31.81 1.58
N PRO A 101 6.01 -31.81 2.17
CA PRO A 101 6.20 -32.19 3.58
C PRO A 101 5.31 -31.36 4.52
N SER A 102 4.78 -31.98 5.58
CA SER A 102 3.77 -31.35 6.47
C SER A 102 4.19 -29.99 7.03
N GLU A 103 5.45 -29.84 7.44
CA GLU A 103 5.95 -28.53 7.94
C GLU A 103 5.91 -27.45 6.85
N ARG A 104 6.24 -27.80 5.60
CA ARG A 104 6.20 -26.85 4.48
C ARG A 104 4.76 -26.50 4.10
N TYR A 105 3.88 -27.50 4.08
CA TYR A 105 2.45 -27.29 3.83
C TYR A 105 1.84 -26.32 4.85
N GLU A 106 2.12 -26.49 6.15
CA GLU A 106 1.61 -25.59 7.19
C GLU A 106 2.16 -24.16 7.08
N ARG A 107 3.43 -23.99 6.68
CA ARG A 107 3.99 -22.66 6.38
C ARG A 107 3.28 -21.98 5.22
N LEU A 108 3.06 -22.70 4.12
CA LEU A 108 2.31 -22.18 2.97
C LEU A 108 0.89 -21.81 3.38
N ARG A 109 0.21 -22.68 4.13
CA ARG A 109 -1.14 -22.43 4.65
C ARG A 109 -1.18 -21.17 5.52
N SER A 110 -0.19 -20.96 6.39
CA SER A 110 -0.07 -19.73 7.19
C SER A 110 0.14 -18.50 6.29
N GLY A 111 1.05 -18.58 5.30
CA GLY A 111 1.29 -17.50 4.35
C GLY A 111 0.04 -17.10 3.54
N PHE A 112 -0.81 -18.06 3.17
CA PHE A 112 -2.10 -17.79 2.52
C PHE A 112 -3.06 -17.02 3.42
N ARG A 113 -3.08 -17.31 4.73
CA ARG A 113 -3.90 -16.56 5.70
C ARG A 113 -3.41 -15.13 5.83
N SER A 114 -2.11 -14.93 6.02
CA SER A 114 -1.52 -13.59 6.12
C SER A 114 -1.74 -12.78 4.84
N PHE A 115 -1.64 -13.39 3.65
CA PHE A 115 -1.99 -12.75 2.39
C PHE A 115 -3.46 -12.30 2.38
N TYR A 116 -4.37 -13.16 2.84
CA TYR A 116 -5.79 -12.83 2.86
C TYR A 116 -6.09 -11.67 3.81
N GLU A 117 -5.58 -11.72 5.03
CA GLU A 117 -5.74 -10.64 6.02
C GLU A 117 -5.19 -9.31 5.50
N PHE A 118 -4.07 -9.35 4.77
CA PHE A 118 -3.38 -8.14 4.32
C PHE A 118 -3.99 -7.52 3.04
N LEU A 119 -4.28 -8.32 2.02
CA LEU A 119 -4.64 -7.81 0.69
C LEU A 119 -6.07 -8.14 0.23
N VAL A 120 -6.82 -8.92 1.01
CA VAL A 120 -8.14 -9.42 0.59
C VAL A 120 -9.24 -8.99 1.54
N GLU A 121 -8.96 -9.03 2.84
CA GLU A 121 -9.92 -8.63 3.84
C GLU A 121 -10.20 -7.13 3.73
N ASN A 122 -11.48 -6.78 3.68
CA ASN A 122 -11.91 -5.40 3.57
C ASN A 122 -13.08 -5.14 4.55
N PRO A 123 -13.22 -3.89 5.04
CA PRO A 123 -14.22 -3.56 6.07
C PRO A 123 -15.63 -3.34 5.51
N PHE A 124 -15.81 -3.25 4.19
CA PHE A 124 -17.11 -3.06 3.57
C PHE A 124 -17.91 -4.37 3.63
N ALA A 125 -19.13 -4.28 4.17
CA ALA A 125 -20.06 -5.40 4.17
C ALA A 125 -20.42 -5.78 2.73
N ASN A 126 -20.44 -7.08 2.42
CA ASN A 126 -21.02 -7.60 1.19
C ASN A 126 -22.54 -7.42 1.25
N ASN A 127 -23.03 -6.22 0.98
CA ASN A 127 -24.46 -5.95 0.84
C ASN A 127 -24.92 -6.44 -0.53
N SER A 128 -24.92 -7.76 -0.73
CA SER A 128 -25.59 -8.40 -1.85
C SER A 128 -26.87 -9.08 -1.38
N GLU A 129 -27.77 -8.30 -0.80
CA GLU A 129 -29.18 -8.70 -0.59
C GLU A 129 -30.06 -7.60 -1.16
N ASN A 130 -29.98 -7.38 -2.48
CA ASN A 130 -31.07 -7.00 -3.38
C ASN A 130 -30.46 -6.77 -4.76
N GLY A 131 -31.14 -7.26 -5.79
CA GLY A 131 -30.66 -7.31 -7.17
C GLY A 131 -30.54 -5.93 -7.82
N ASP A 132 -29.51 -5.18 -7.44
CA ASP A 132 -29.22 -3.87 -8.02
C ASP A 132 -28.23 -3.98 -9.19
N THR A 133 -28.38 -3.03 -10.10
CA THR A 133 -27.59 -2.77 -11.30
C THR A 133 -26.07 -2.79 -11.04
N VAL A 134 -25.26 -2.82 -12.10
CA VAL A 134 -23.77 -2.78 -12.10
C VAL A 134 -23.21 -1.45 -11.50
N GLU A 135 -23.96 -0.78 -10.64
CA GLU A 135 -23.63 0.44 -9.92
C GLU A 135 -22.70 0.10 -8.75
N GLN A 136 -21.41 0.05 -9.12
CA GLN A 136 -20.21 0.09 -8.29
C GLN A 136 -20.15 -0.97 -7.19
N GLN A 137 -19.53 -2.10 -7.58
CA GLN A 137 -19.01 -3.12 -6.70
C GLN A 137 -17.99 -2.56 -5.69
N LEU A 138 -18.48 -1.89 -4.64
CA LEU A 138 -17.64 -1.35 -3.57
C LEU A 138 -16.78 -2.44 -2.93
N GLY A 139 -15.60 -2.05 -2.45
CA GLY A 139 -14.64 -2.91 -1.79
C GLY A 139 -13.45 -3.28 -2.66
N THR A 140 -12.68 -4.26 -2.18
CA THR A 140 -11.37 -4.57 -2.75
C THR A 140 -11.47 -5.47 -3.98
N ILE A 141 -10.85 -5.01 -5.05
CA ILE A 141 -10.76 -5.66 -6.35
C ILE A 141 -9.28 -5.92 -6.67
N HIS A 142 -9.00 -7.10 -7.20
CA HIS A 142 -7.70 -7.43 -7.77
C HIS A 142 -7.77 -7.32 -9.29
N GLN A 143 -6.92 -6.48 -9.87
CA GLN A 143 -6.68 -6.42 -11.31
C GLN A 143 -5.55 -7.38 -11.69
N HIS A 144 -5.87 -8.46 -12.40
CA HIS A 144 -4.91 -9.43 -12.91
C HIS A 144 -4.35 -8.96 -14.25
N TYR A 145 -3.03 -8.88 -14.36
CA TYR A 145 -2.32 -8.56 -15.58
C TYR A 145 -1.73 -9.84 -16.14
N ARG A 146 -2.32 -10.38 -17.21
CA ARG A 146 -1.89 -11.65 -17.83
C ARG A 146 -1.44 -11.48 -19.25
N LEU A 147 -0.33 -12.13 -19.60
CA LEU A 147 0.10 -12.26 -20.98
C LEU A 147 -0.83 -13.21 -21.76
N ALA A 148 -0.73 -13.19 -23.09
CA ALA A 148 -1.56 -13.99 -23.99
C ALA A 148 -1.52 -15.50 -23.72
N ASN A 149 -0.43 -16.00 -23.12
CA ASN A 149 -0.26 -17.40 -22.73
C ASN A 149 -0.84 -17.74 -21.35
N GLY A 150 -1.53 -16.80 -20.69
CA GLY A 150 -2.14 -16.96 -19.37
C GLY A 150 -1.22 -16.64 -18.19
N LEU A 151 0.07 -16.36 -18.43
CA LEU A 151 1.03 -16.06 -17.37
C LEU A 151 0.64 -14.76 -16.64
N LEU A 152 0.43 -14.85 -15.32
CA LEU A 152 0.18 -13.72 -14.44
C LEU A 152 1.48 -12.99 -14.12
N ILE A 153 1.55 -11.69 -14.45
CA ILE A 153 2.77 -10.89 -14.31
C ILE A 153 2.64 -9.74 -13.32
N ALA A 154 1.40 -9.31 -13.01
CA ALA A 154 1.12 -8.33 -11.97
C ALA A 154 -0.30 -8.52 -11.41
N VAL A 155 -0.49 -8.09 -10.17
CA VAL A 155 -1.79 -7.96 -9.52
C VAL A 155 -1.85 -6.60 -8.83
N GLY A 156 -2.74 -5.74 -9.31
CA GLY A 156 -3.08 -4.47 -8.66
C GLY A 156 -4.21 -4.69 -7.65
N VAL A 157 -4.05 -4.19 -6.43
CA VAL A 157 -5.05 -4.20 -5.36
C VAL A 157 -5.65 -2.82 -5.30
N VAL A 158 -6.95 -2.73 -5.62
CA VAL A 158 -7.68 -1.46 -5.77
C VAL A 158 -8.94 -1.52 -4.94
N ASP A 159 -9.17 -0.50 -4.10
CA ASP A 159 -10.44 -0.33 -3.41
C ASP A 159 -11.37 0.54 -4.26
N VAL A 160 -12.55 0.02 -4.56
CA VAL A 160 -13.65 0.77 -5.18
C VAL A 160 -14.47 1.43 -4.08
N LEU A 161 -14.51 2.76 -4.10
CA LEU A 161 -15.19 3.60 -3.11
C LEU A 161 -16.30 4.41 -3.79
N PRO A 162 -17.30 4.93 -3.03
CA PRO A 162 -18.41 5.70 -3.60
C PRO A 162 -17.98 6.94 -4.40
N GLN A 163 -16.80 7.50 -4.10
CA GLN A 163 -16.28 8.70 -4.75
C GLN A 163 -15.01 8.46 -5.56
N GLY A 164 -14.51 7.23 -5.65
CA GLY A 164 -13.30 6.99 -6.42
C GLY A 164 -12.71 5.59 -6.35
N LEU A 165 -11.64 5.39 -7.09
CA LEU A 165 -10.77 4.23 -6.95
C LEU A 165 -9.57 4.59 -6.07
N SER A 166 -9.13 3.69 -5.21
CA SER A 166 -7.91 3.86 -4.41
C SER A 166 -6.92 2.75 -4.72
N SER A 167 -5.75 3.11 -5.24
CA SER A 167 -4.63 2.17 -5.43
C SER A 167 -4.04 1.82 -4.07
N VAL A 168 -4.21 0.57 -3.63
CA VAL A 168 -3.74 0.09 -2.32
C VAL A 168 -2.36 -0.52 -2.41
N TYR A 169 -2.19 -1.49 -3.32
CA TYR A 169 -0.95 -2.26 -3.43
C TYR A 169 -0.77 -2.77 -4.85
N LEU A 170 0.49 -3.04 -5.23
CA LEU A 170 0.80 -3.69 -6.50
C LEU A 170 1.97 -4.64 -6.27
N PHE A 171 1.76 -5.92 -6.56
CA PHE A 171 2.82 -6.91 -6.64
C PHE A 171 2.91 -7.44 -8.06
N TYR A 172 4.13 -7.70 -8.50
CA TYR A 172 4.42 -8.06 -9.89
C TYR A 172 5.68 -8.92 -9.97
N ASP A 173 5.91 -9.51 -11.13
CA ASP A 173 7.12 -10.26 -11.39
C ASP A 173 8.28 -9.27 -11.63
N PRO A 174 9.26 -9.17 -10.71
CA PRO A 174 10.28 -8.12 -10.77
C PRO A 174 11.17 -8.20 -12.01
N SER A 175 11.26 -9.39 -12.64
CA SER A 175 12.03 -9.57 -13.88
C SER A 175 11.55 -8.68 -15.03
N PHE A 176 10.28 -8.25 -15.02
CA PHE A 176 9.77 -7.28 -15.99
C PHE A 176 10.17 -5.85 -15.66
N SER A 177 10.05 -5.41 -14.42
CA SER A 177 10.33 -4.02 -14.04
C SER A 177 11.81 -3.68 -14.10
N ASP A 178 12.69 -4.66 -13.86
CA ASP A 178 14.13 -4.47 -13.92
C ASP A 178 14.65 -4.28 -15.36
N GLU A 179 14.04 -4.95 -16.35
CA GLU A 179 14.60 -5.07 -17.71
C GLU A 179 13.68 -4.62 -18.85
N LEU A 180 12.37 -4.48 -18.64
CA LEU A 180 11.38 -4.28 -19.71
C LEU A 180 10.41 -3.11 -19.50
N VAL A 181 9.52 -3.20 -18.51
CA VAL A 181 8.36 -2.30 -18.39
C VAL A 181 8.11 -1.94 -16.93
N PRO A 182 7.99 -0.64 -16.58
CA PRO A 182 7.64 -0.22 -15.23
C PRO A 182 6.16 -0.51 -14.94
N LEU A 183 5.85 -1.72 -14.46
CA LEU A 183 4.48 -2.21 -14.28
C LEU A 183 3.66 -1.30 -13.34
N GLY A 184 4.28 -0.66 -12.36
CA GLY A 184 3.62 0.32 -11.50
C GLY A 184 3.15 1.60 -12.20
N LYS A 185 3.87 2.08 -13.23
CA LYS A 185 3.37 3.20 -14.04
C LYS A 185 2.25 2.74 -14.96
N TYR A 186 2.34 1.53 -15.49
CA TYR A 186 1.31 0.97 -16.36
C TYR A 186 -0.02 0.73 -15.62
N SER A 187 0.02 0.22 -14.38
CA SER A 187 -1.20 -0.04 -13.60
C SER A 187 -1.99 1.25 -13.35
N ILE A 188 -1.30 2.36 -13.05
CA ILE A 188 -1.93 3.67 -12.89
C ILE A 188 -2.69 4.10 -14.14
N LEU A 189 -2.14 3.88 -15.34
CA LEU A 189 -2.85 4.23 -16.58
C LEU A 189 -4.15 3.41 -16.74
N LYS A 190 -4.11 2.13 -16.36
CA LYS A 190 -5.28 1.26 -16.37
C LYS A 190 -6.31 1.65 -15.31
N GLU A 191 -5.86 2.06 -14.14
CA GLU A 191 -6.73 2.52 -13.05
C GLU A 191 -7.35 3.90 -13.36
N ILE A 192 -6.62 4.80 -14.04
CA ILE A 192 -7.16 6.06 -14.58
C ILE A 192 -8.25 5.78 -15.62
N GLU A 193 -7.97 4.90 -16.59
CA GLU A 193 -8.96 4.49 -17.59
C GLU A 193 -10.19 3.88 -16.91
N TRP A 194 -10.00 3.00 -15.93
CA TRP A 194 -11.10 2.38 -15.20
C TRP A 194 -11.92 3.40 -14.41
N THR A 195 -11.28 4.36 -13.75
CA THR A 195 -11.95 5.46 -13.04
C THR A 195 -12.84 6.26 -14.00
N GLN A 196 -12.30 6.62 -15.17
CA GLN A 196 -13.04 7.34 -16.21
C GLN A 196 -14.23 6.54 -16.75
N CYS A 197 -14.02 5.29 -17.13
CA CYS A 197 -15.08 4.42 -17.63
C CYS A 197 -16.18 4.15 -16.59
N SER A 198 -15.84 4.18 -15.31
CA SER A 198 -16.78 3.97 -14.19
C SER A 198 -17.50 5.26 -13.76
N GLY A 199 -17.23 6.40 -14.42
CA GLY A 199 -17.81 7.69 -14.05
C GLY A 199 -17.43 8.17 -12.65
N LEU A 200 -16.34 7.64 -12.08
CA LEU A 200 -15.89 7.99 -10.74
C LEU A 200 -15.15 9.33 -10.78
N PRO A 201 -15.41 10.25 -9.83
CA PRO A 201 -14.85 11.60 -9.89
C PRO A 201 -13.37 11.63 -9.50
N PHE A 202 -12.90 10.68 -8.68
CA PHE A 202 -11.54 10.69 -8.16
C PHE A 202 -10.83 9.35 -8.31
N TYR A 203 -9.52 9.43 -8.49
CA TYR A 203 -8.59 8.32 -8.39
C TYR A 203 -7.49 8.68 -7.40
N TYR A 204 -7.39 7.92 -6.32
CA TYR A 204 -6.43 8.10 -5.24
C TYR A 204 -5.22 7.20 -5.50
N LEU A 205 -4.09 7.81 -5.88
CA LEU A 205 -2.81 7.12 -6.05
C LEU A 205 -2.12 6.78 -4.70
N GLY A 206 -2.78 7.08 -3.57
CA GLY A 206 -2.22 6.97 -2.23
C GLY A 206 -1.23 8.08 -1.89
N TYR A 207 -0.39 7.84 -0.89
CA TYR A 207 0.55 8.83 -0.37
C TYR A 207 1.54 9.33 -1.43
N TYR A 208 2.00 10.57 -1.22
CA TYR A 208 3.10 11.22 -1.92
C TYR A 208 4.16 11.68 -0.92
N ILE A 209 5.42 11.30 -1.14
CA ILE A 209 6.55 11.72 -0.31
C ILE A 209 7.61 12.29 -1.26
N GLU A 210 7.83 13.61 -1.21
CA GLU A 210 8.73 14.33 -2.13
C GLU A 210 10.16 13.78 -2.10
N SER A 211 10.66 13.45 -0.91
CA SER A 211 12.02 12.92 -0.71
C SER A 211 12.16 11.46 -1.15
N CYS A 212 11.05 10.74 -1.36
CA CYS A 212 11.08 9.33 -1.76
C CYS A 212 11.13 9.21 -3.28
N GLN A 213 12.31 8.88 -3.83
CA GLN A 213 12.50 8.72 -5.28
C GLN A 213 11.50 7.73 -5.91
N LYS A 214 11.09 6.69 -5.18
CA LYS A 214 10.11 5.69 -5.64
C LYS A 214 8.68 6.24 -5.72
N MET A 215 8.39 7.43 -5.20
CA MET A 215 7.04 8.02 -5.18
C MET A 215 6.92 9.32 -5.97
N ARG A 216 8.04 9.96 -6.34
CA ARG A 216 8.05 11.23 -7.10
C ARG A 216 7.27 11.16 -8.40
N TYR A 217 7.27 9.99 -9.06
CA TYR A 217 6.59 9.81 -10.34
C TYR A 217 5.06 9.99 -10.24
N LYS A 218 4.45 9.88 -9.04
CA LYS A 218 3.00 10.07 -8.86
C LYS A 218 2.58 11.51 -9.16
N ALA A 219 3.46 12.49 -8.96
CA ALA A 219 3.19 13.88 -9.29
C ALA A 219 3.16 14.16 -10.80
N GLU A 220 3.67 13.24 -11.63
CA GLU A 220 3.68 13.36 -13.10
C GLU A 220 2.28 13.19 -13.72
N TYR A 221 1.34 12.55 -13.02
CA TYR A 221 -0.03 12.35 -13.51
C TYR A 221 -0.88 13.59 -13.23
N LYS A 222 -1.52 14.11 -14.29
CA LYS A 222 -2.29 15.36 -14.25
C LYS A 222 -3.69 15.19 -14.86
N PRO A 223 -4.67 15.99 -14.40
CA PRO A 223 -4.60 16.88 -13.24
C PRO A 223 -4.53 16.09 -11.91
N SER A 224 -3.85 16.63 -10.90
CA SER A 224 -3.74 15.99 -9.58
C SER A 224 -3.63 17.01 -8.44
N GLN A 225 -3.99 16.56 -7.25
CA GLN A 225 -4.00 17.37 -6.03
C GLN A 225 -3.32 16.61 -4.88
N LEU A 226 -2.74 17.35 -3.94
CA LEU A 226 -2.24 16.84 -2.67
C LEU A 226 -3.08 17.40 -1.53
N LEU A 227 -3.40 16.56 -0.55
CA LEU A 227 -4.10 16.97 0.66
C LEU A 227 -3.12 17.70 1.59
N CYS A 228 -3.44 18.94 1.97
CA CYS A 228 -2.66 19.67 2.96
C CYS A 228 -2.82 19.00 4.34
N PRO A 229 -1.74 18.60 5.02
CA PRO A 229 -1.84 17.86 6.29
C PRO A 229 -2.38 18.72 7.44
N THR A 230 -2.23 20.05 7.37
CA THR A 230 -2.62 20.97 8.44
C THR A 230 -4.02 21.56 8.25
N THR A 231 -4.44 21.78 7.00
CA THR A 231 -5.74 22.42 6.69
C THR A 231 -6.77 21.46 6.14
N TYR A 232 -6.35 20.25 5.74
CA TYR A 232 -7.19 19.25 5.05
C TYR A 232 -7.81 19.75 3.74
N GLU A 233 -7.22 20.78 3.13
CA GLU A 233 -7.61 21.28 1.82
C GLU A 233 -6.81 20.61 0.71
N TRP A 234 -7.47 20.31 -0.41
CA TRP A 234 -6.82 19.80 -1.61
C TRP A 234 -6.14 20.94 -2.37
N VAL A 235 -4.83 20.85 -2.51
CA VAL A 235 -3.99 21.82 -3.21
C VAL A 235 -3.53 21.22 -4.53
N ASP A 236 -3.50 22.03 -5.61
CA ASP A 236 -2.90 21.61 -6.88
C ASP A 236 -1.49 21.04 -6.66
N ALA A 237 -1.22 19.88 -7.27
CA ALA A 237 -0.01 19.13 -7.00
C ALA A 237 1.26 19.89 -7.42
N ASP A 238 1.24 20.69 -8.49
CA ASP A 238 2.44 21.44 -8.93
C ASP A 238 2.77 22.57 -7.94
N LYS A 239 1.74 23.24 -7.42
CA LYS A 239 1.91 24.24 -6.35
C LYS A 239 2.44 23.59 -5.07
N ALA A 240 1.85 22.47 -4.66
CA ALA A 240 2.23 21.75 -3.46
C ALA A 240 3.67 21.22 -3.52
N VAL A 241 4.07 20.59 -4.63
CA VAL A 241 5.43 20.09 -4.85
C VAL A 241 6.46 21.22 -4.84
N SER A 242 6.15 22.34 -5.51
CA SER A 242 7.03 23.52 -5.50
C SER A 242 7.25 24.08 -4.09
N LYS A 243 6.20 24.05 -3.25
CA LYS A 243 6.27 24.47 -1.84
C LYS A 243 7.09 23.48 -1.01
N LEU A 244 6.85 22.18 -1.17
CA LEU A 244 7.62 21.12 -0.50
C LEU A 244 9.11 21.21 -0.83
N GLN A 245 9.48 21.40 -2.10
CA GLN A 245 10.90 21.51 -2.48
C GLN A 245 11.60 22.72 -1.86
N ARG A 246 10.86 23.81 -1.62
CA ARG A 246 11.38 25.03 -0.98
C ARG A 246 11.45 24.91 0.55
N GLU A 247 10.48 24.26 1.17
CA GLU A 247 10.25 24.33 2.63
C GLU A 247 10.56 23.01 3.37
N SER A 248 10.45 21.84 2.72
CA SER A 248 10.63 20.52 3.35
C SER A 248 12.02 20.25 3.95
N PRO A 249 13.14 20.75 3.39
CA PRO A 249 14.44 20.62 4.05
C PRO A 249 14.56 21.44 5.36
N ILE A 250 13.64 22.40 5.57
CA ILE A 250 13.66 23.34 6.69
C ILE A 250 12.57 22.99 7.71
N LYS A 251 11.47 22.37 7.30
CA LYS A 251 10.32 22.00 8.15
C LYS A 251 9.90 20.56 7.93
N HIS A 252 9.75 19.80 9.02
CA HIS A 252 9.27 18.42 8.99
C HIS A 252 7.81 18.30 8.49
N CYS A 253 6.99 19.34 8.71
CA CYS A 253 5.63 19.45 8.18
C CYS A 253 5.47 20.75 7.36
N CYS A 254 5.05 20.64 6.10
CA CYS A 254 4.78 21.80 5.24
C CYS A 254 3.27 22.02 5.13
N THR A 255 2.76 23.13 5.65
CA THR A 255 1.39 23.59 5.34
C THR A 255 1.31 23.92 3.85
N LEU A 256 0.56 23.16 3.06
CA LEU A 256 0.51 23.32 1.61
C LEU A 256 -0.43 24.44 1.17
N ALA A 257 -1.56 24.61 1.86
CA ALA A 257 -2.55 25.64 1.54
C ALA A 257 -2.02 27.06 1.81
N ASP A 258 -2.62 28.05 1.15
CA ASP A 258 -2.24 29.46 1.27
C ASP A 258 -2.87 30.13 2.51
N GLN A 259 -3.83 29.48 3.19
CA GLN A 259 -4.37 30.01 4.44
C GLN A 259 -3.33 29.89 5.56
N PRO A 260 -3.03 30.98 6.29
CA PRO A 260 -2.31 30.86 7.53
C PRO A 260 -3.13 29.97 8.46
N LEU A 261 -2.49 29.01 9.14
CA LEU A 261 -2.98 28.57 10.44
C LEU A 261 -3.25 29.87 11.21
N GLY A 262 -4.52 30.17 11.49
CA GLY A 262 -4.87 31.36 12.27
C GLY A 262 -3.95 31.32 13.48
N HIS A 263 -3.11 32.34 13.64
CA HIS A 263 -2.16 32.39 14.74
C HIS A 263 -2.91 31.96 15.98
N ALA A 264 -2.49 30.83 16.58
CA ALA A 264 -2.91 30.55 17.93
C ALA A 264 -2.64 31.84 18.69
N PRO A 265 -3.60 32.37 19.47
CA PRO A 265 -3.30 33.51 20.33
C PRO A 265 -1.98 33.17 21.02
N GLU A 266 -1.06 34.14 21.11
CA GLU A 266 0.17 34.03 21.90
C GLU A 266 -0.23 33.83 23.37
N ALA A 267 -0.78 32.66 23.68
CA ALA A 267 -0.81 32.09 24.98
C ALA A 267 0.64 31.80 25.28
N ASP A 268 1.08 32.29 26.44
CA ASP A 268 2.44 32.12 26.93
C ASP A 268 2.92 30.69 26.66
N ALA A 269 3.82 30.54 25.68
CA ALA A 269 4.15 29.24 25.12
C ALA A 269 4.77 28.36 26.21
N ASP A 270 5.51 28.97 27.13
CA ASP A 270 6.05 28.31 28.31
C ASP A 270 4.94 27.81 29.26
N ALA A 271 3.88 28.59 29.48
CA ALA A 271 2.74 28.14 30.30
C ALA A 271 1.95 26.99 29.64
N SER A 272 1.93 26.94 28.30
CA SER A 272 1.27 25.87 27.54
C SER A 272 2.10 24.58 27.48
N LEU A 273 3.43 24.69 27.48
CA LEU A 273 4.36 23.56 27.52
C LEU A 273 4.22 22.75 28.83
N SER A 274 4.10 23.44 29.96
CA SER A 274 3.91 22.81 31.28
C SER A 274 2.61 22.00 31.40
N GLN A 275 1.66 22.20 30.49
CA GLN A 275 0.36 21.50 30.46
C GLN A 275 0.37 20.24 29.59
N ILE A 276 1.40 20.03 28.77
CA ILE A 276 1.50 18.86 27.90
C ILE A 276 2.01 17.67 28.71
N GLN A 277 1.26 16.57 28.68
CA GLN A 277 1.65 15.31 29.30
C GLN A 277 2.35 14.39 28.28
N MET A 278 3.54 13.93 28.64
CA MET A 278 4.34 12.97 27.89
C MET A 278 4.35 11.63 28.62
N ASP A 279 4.03 10.55 27.92
CA ASP A 279 4.19 9.19 28.46
C ASP A 279 5.64 8.72 28.25
N ILE A 280 6.26 8.24 29.33
CA ILE A 280 7.61 7.64 29.31
C ILE A 280 7.56 6.11 29.53
N GLY A 281 6.36 5.52 29.50
CA GLY A 281 6.08 4.12 29.75
C GLY A 281 5.64 3.84 31.20
N GLN A 282 5.09 2.63 31.42
CA GLN A 282 4.58 2.16 32.72
C GLN A 282 3.45 3.01 33.32
N ASP A 283 2.58 3.55 32.47
CA ASP A 283 1.43 4.39 32.86
C ASP A 283 1.84 5.68 33.60
N ASN A 284 3.07 6.16 33.41
CA ASN A 284 3.59 7.37 34.05
C ASN A 284 3.64 8.53 33.05
N ALA A 285 2.68 9.44 33.19
CA ALA A 285 2.69 10.72 32.49
C ALA A 285 3.56 11.74 33.23
N ILE A 286 4.48 12.40 32.51
CA ILE A 286 5.32 13.48 33.03
C ILE A 286 5.10 14.77 32.23
N THR A 287 5.44 15.92 32.83
CA THR A 287 5.49 17.22 32.13
C THR A 287 6.94 17.64 31.90
N ILE A 288 7.16 18.65 31.05
CA ILE A 288 8.52 19.17 30.80
C ILE A 288 9.22 19.63 32.09
N ASP A 289 8.45 20.16 33.05
CA ASP A 289 8.96 20.63 34.34
C ASP A 289 9.51 19.51 35.24
N MET A 290 9.14 18.25 34.94
CA MET A 290 9.62 17.07 35.67
C MET A 290 10.98 16.56 35.15
N LEU A 291 11.48 17.09 34.03
CA LEU A 291 12.77 16.72 33.46
C LEU A 291 13.93 17.48 34.11
N THR A 292 15.14 16.93 34.03
CA THR A 292 16.36 17.68 34.37
C THR A 292 16.56 18.83 33.38
N PRO A 293 17.35 19.86 33.70
CA PRO A 293 17.63 20.97 32.77
C PRO A 293 18.13 20.51 31.40
N GLU A 294 19.02 19.51 31.37
CA GLU A 294 19.52 18.93 30.11
C GLU A 294 18.41 18.21 29.33
N GLY A 295 17.49 17.54 30.03
CA GLY A 295 16.32 16.92 29.42
C GLY A 295 15.34 17.96 28.86
N GLN A 296 15.14 19.07 29.56
CA GLN A 296 14.31 20.19 29.09
C GLN A 296 14.89 20.80 27.81
N ASP A 297 16.20 21.00 27.72
CA ASP A 297 16.85 21.55 26.52
C ASP A 297 16.64 20.67 25.28
N ILE A 298 16.60 19.35 25.46
CA ILE A 298 16.36 18.39 24.37
C ILE A 298 14.88 18.38 23.96
N VAL A 299 13.97 18.41 24.93
CA VAL A 299 12.54 18.17 24.71
C VAL A 299 11.77 19.45 24.35
N LYS A 300 12.20 20.62 24.85
CA LYS A 300 11.54 21.90 24.62
C LYS A 300 11.34 22.26 23.14
N PRO A 301 12.35 22.10 22.25
CA PRO A 301 12.15 22.38 20.82
C PRO A 301 11.09 21.49 20.18
N ILE A 302 11.02 20.22 20.57
CA ILE A 302 10.07 19.23 20.04
C ILE A 302 8.64 19.58 20.46
N LEU A 303 8.42 19.93 21.73
CA LEU A 303 7.09 20.31 22.22
C LEU A 303 6.63 21.66 21.67
N LEU A 304 7.54 22.61 21.45
CA LEU A 304 7.23 23.87 20.78
C LEU A 304 6.81 23.65 19.32
N GLU A 305 7.49 22.77 18.60
CA GLU A 305 7.11 22.36 17.25
C GLU A 305 5.71 21.70 17.27
N PHE A 306 5.47 20.77 18.21
CA PHE A 306 4.17 20.13 18.36
C PHE A 306 3.04 21.12 18.67
N LEU A 307 3.25 22.08 19.56
CA LEU A 307 2.29 23.15 19.87
C LEU A 307 1.97 24.00 18.65
N SER A 308 2.99 24.32 17.85
CA SER A 308 2.82 25.08 16.61
C SER A 308 1.97 24.33 15.59
N GLU A 309 2.10 23.00 15.50
CA GLU A 309 1.42 22.18 14.49
C GLU A 309 0.01 21.73 14.92
N ALA A 310 -0.19 21.31 16.17
CA ALA A 310 -1.48 20.81 16.67
C ALA A 310 -2.40 21.93 17.21
N SER A 311 -1.88 23.14 17.38
CA SER A 311 -2.46 24.23 18.18
C SER A 311 -2.58 23.90 19.68
N PRO A 312 -2.59 24.93 20.57
CA PRO A 312 -2.61 24.73 22.01
C PRO A 312 -3.79 23.89 22.54
N ARG A 313 -4.95 23.93 21.86
CA ARG A 313 -6.15 23.20 22.30
C ARG A 313 -6.01 21.70 22.12
N ILE A 314 -5.41 21.24 21.03
CA ILE A 314 -5.23 19.80 20.76
C ILE A 314 -4.02 19.31 21.56
N ALA A 315 -2.93 20.09 21.59
CA ALA A 315 -1.71 19.71 22.30
C ALA A 315 -1.92 19.48 23.80
N THR A 316 -2.76 20.30 24.46
CA THR A 316 -3.11 20.13 25.89
C THR A 316 -4.11 19.00 26.16
N GLN A 317 -4.77 18.49 25.12
CA GLN A 317 -5.72 17.37 25.20
C GLN A 317 -5.11 16.02 24.80
N CYS A 318 -3.99 16.05 24.09
CA CYS A 318 -3.22 14.86 23.76
C CYS A 318 -2.40 14.44 24.99
N MET A 319 -2.89 13.43 25.71
CA MET A 319 -1.94 12.43 26.19
C MET A 319 -1.35 11.78 24.94
N ILE A 320 -0.02 11.78 24.82
CA ILE A 320 0.66 10.88 23.89
C ILE A 320 0.44 9.45 24.44
N ASP A 321 -0.72 8.86 24.18
CA ASP A 321 -0.99 7.44 24.48
C ASP A 321 -0.34 6.62 23.36
N LEU A 322 0.84 6.08 23.64
CA LEU A 322 1.61 5.21 22.73
C LEU A 322 1.50 3.74 23.13
N ARG A 323 0.38 3.33 23.72
CA ARG A 323 0.05 1.91 23.77
C ARG A 323 -0.33 1.43 22.36
N PRO A 324 0.08 0.21 21.95
CA PRO A 324 -0.22 -0.32 20.63
C PRO A 324 -1.72 -0.53 20.38
#